data_AF-A0A842YHA4-F1
#
_entry.id   AF-A0A842YHA4-F1
#
_cell.length_a   1.000
_cell.length_b   1.000
_cell.length_c   1.000
_cell.angle_alpha   90.00
_cell.angle_beta   90.00
_cell.angle_gamma   90.00
#
_symmetry.space_group_name_H-M   'P 1'
#
loop_
_entity.id
_entity.type
_entity.pdbx_description
1 polymer ?
#
loop_
_entity_poly.entity_id
_entity_poly.type
_entity_poly.pdbx_seq_one_letter_code
_entity_poly.pdbx_strand_id
1 'polypeptide(L)'
;MKELDLVSDRSVILHILRGSSGYMVDKALPGLPVINIRTQYSEDGYRAHSDDSRRIDVTYSDYRGAMHDTLIVPDTYATGRSVEAALQYLFERGLNIKNIVIYGFIAVPGIERVHHLLTRYNVKLHIFAICDITQLYSNYYDMPLYGLDEHLYNQNKTIKPLGSIVSLDTLHHMIHQYVPGMDQPGDWSERHNNLFNGHTYESGDIKGHLVKSLQFIESLDKMNTAQPWYDEHIRELTQRELSKLRSTISSL
;
A
#
# COMPACT_ATOMS: atom_id res chain seq x y z
N MET A 1 18.56 3.48 -7.00
CA MET A 1 17.93 3.47 -8.35
C MET A 1 18.87 4.03 -9.43
N LYS A 2 19.41 5.25 -9.29
CA LYS A 2 20.43 5.79 -10.21
C LYS A 2 21.73 4.97 -10.22
N GLU A 3 22.25 4.63 -9.04
CA GLU A 3 23.44 3.76 -8.89
C GLU A 3 23.23 2.31 -9.37
N LEU A 4 21.98 1.93 -9.63
CA LEU A 4 21.61 0.60 -10.13
C LEU A 4 21.28 0.64 -11.62
N ASP A 5 21.53 1.77 -12.30
CA ASP A 5 21.19 2.02 -13.70
C ASP A 5 19.70 1.75 -14.05
N LEU A 6 18.80 1.97 -13.07
CA LEU A 6 17.35 1.81 -13.23
C LEU A 6 16.63 3.11 -13.58
N VAL A 7 17.34 4.25 -13.62
CA VAL A 7 16.77 5.55 -13.96
C VAL A 7 17.58 6.17 -15.07
N SER A 8 16.91 6.61 -16.12
CA SER A 8 17.47 7.24 -17.32
C SER A 8 16.61 8.43 -17.74
N ASP A 9 17.04 9.15 -18.78
CA ASP A 9 16.26 10.24 -19.39
C ASP A 9 14.95 9.77 -20.04
N ARG A 10 14.77 8.44 -20.20
CA ARG A 10 13.56 7.83 -20.75
C ARG A 10 12.69 7.19 -19.68
N SER A 11 13.04 7.37 -18.40
CA SER A 11 12.25 6.94 -17.27
C SER A 11 11.04 7.85 -17.06
N VAL A 12 9.97 7.30 -16.50
CA VAL A 12 8.73 8.02 -16.21
C VAL A 12 8.14 7.53 -14.90
N ILE A 13 7.50 8.43 -14.15
CA ILE A 13 6.83 8.10 -12.90
C ILE A 13 5.35 7.87 -13.21
N LEU A 14 4.78 6.76 -12.74
CA LEU A 14 3.34 6.52 -12.76
C LEU A 14 2.76 6.77 -11.38
N HIS A 15 1.94 7.81 -11.27
CA HIS A 15 1.09 8.03 -10.11
C HIS A 15 -0.26 7.35 -10.29
N ILE A 16 -0.50 6.33 -9.46
CA ILE A 16 -1.84 5.77 -9.27
C ILE A 16 -2.56 6.62 -8.23
N LEU A 17 -3.48 7.44 -8.70
CA LEU A 17 -4.22 8.38 -7.86
C LEU A 17 -5.16 7.61 -6.92
N ARG A 18 -5.33 8.05 -5.66
CA ARG A 18 -4.83 9.31 -5.06
C ARG A 18 -3.60 9.12 -4.17
N GLY A 19 -3.27 7.90 -3.77
CA GLY A 19 -2.26 7.63 -2.73
C GLY A 19 -0.82 7.77 -3.22
N SER A 20 -0.55 7.40 -4.47
CA SER A 20 0.81 7.30 -5.02
C SER A 20 1.64 8.59 -4.91
N SER A 21 1.01 9.76 -5.10
CA SER A 21 1.73 11.05 -5.02
C SER A 21 2.23 11.37 -3.61
N GLY A 22 1.67 10.74 -2.56
CA GLY A 22 2.13 10.88 -1.18
C GLY A 22 3.54 10.37 -0.94
N TYR A 23 4.05 9.51 -1.82
CA TYR A 23 5.43 9.02 -1.78
C TYR A 23 6.47 10.03 -2.30
N MET A 24 6.02 11.13 -2.94
CA MET A 24 6.85 12.25 -3.37
C MET A 24 8.07 11.88 -4.24
N VAL A 25 7.99 10.78 -5.00
CA VAL A 25 9.11 10.34 -5.86
C VAL A 25 9.43 11.35 -6.95
N ASP A 26 8.42 12.10 -7.44
CA ASP A 26 8.62 13.23 -8.37
C ASP A 26 9.48 14.35 -7.78
N LYS A 27 9.47 14.52 -6.44
CA LYS A 27 10.34 15.48 -5.75
C LYS A 27 11.75 14.95 -5.58
N ALA A 28 11.91 13.65 -5.32
CA ALA A 28 13.21 13.01 -5.20
C ALA A 28 13.92 12.83 -6.55
N LEU A 29 13.16 12.69 -7.64
CA LEU A 29 13.64 12.56 -9.02
C LEU A 29 13.07 13.68 -9.90
N PRO A 30 13.48 14.94 -9.66
CA PRO A 30 12.95 16.06 -10.42
C PRO A 30 13.32 15.95 -11.90
N GLY A 31 12.40 16.33 -12.77
CA GLY A 31 12.60 16.36 -14.22
C GLY A 31 12.12 15.10 -14.96
N LEU A 32 11.82 14.01 -14.26
CA LEU A 32 11.13 12.88 -14.89
C LEU A 32 9.67 13.24 -15.20
N PRO A 33 9.15 12.86 -16.39
CA PRO A 33 7.73 13.00 -16.67
C PRO A 33 6.91 12.19 -15.67
N VAL A 34 5.68 12.66 -15.42
CA VAL A 34 4.70 12.00 -14.55
C VAL A 34 3.47 11.67 -15.38
N ILE A 35 3.01 10.43 -15.27
CA ILE A 35 1.73 9.95 -15.78
C ILE A 35 0.81 9.77 -14.57
N ASN A 36 -0.39 10.31 -14.62
CA ASN A 36 -1.41 10.11 -13.60
C ASN A 36 -2.52 9.21 -14.13
N ILE A 37 -2.84 8.16 -13.37
CA ILE A 37 -3.96 7.25 -13.64
C ILE A 37 -4.82 7.14 -12.39
N ARG A 38 -6.14 7.26 -12.53
CA ARG A 38 -7.09 6.99 -11.46
C ARG A 38 -7.71 5.62 -11.68
N THR A 39 -7.52 4.74 -10.72
CA THR A 39 -8.26 3.49 -10.60
C THR A 39 -9.33 3.61 -9.53
N GLN A 40 -10.51 3.07 -9.77
CA GLN A 40 -11.61 3.01 -8.80
C GLN A 40 -12.21 1.61 -8.76
N TYR A 41 -12.54 1.15 -7.57
CA TYR A 41 -13.33 -0.05 -7.39
C TYR A 41 -14.79 0.25 -7.77
N SER A 42 -15.35 -0.56 -8.66
CA SER A 42 -16.78 -0.60 -8.95
C SER A 42 -17.38 -1.87 -8.33
N GLU A 43 -18.56 -1.74 -7.73
CA GLU A 43 -19.32 -2.91 -7.30
C GLU A 43 -19.91 -3.59 -8.54
N ASP A 44 -19.57 -4.86 -8.78
CA ASP A 44 -20.29 -5.63 -9.79
C ASP A 44 -21.71 -5.88 -9.27
N GLY A 45 -22.72 -5.47 -10.04
CA GLY A 45 -24.12 -5.67 -9.66
C GLY A 45 -24.47 -7.15 -9.48
N TYR A 46 -24.96 -7.52 -8.29
CA TYR A 46 -25.72 -8.71 -7.83
C TYR A 46 -25.48 -10.13 -8.43
N ARG A 47 -24.62 -10.35 -9.44
CA ARG A 47 -24.47 -11.63 -10.18
C ARG A 47 -23.03 -12.02 -10.51
N ALA A 48 -22.01 -11.33 -10.00
CA ALA A 48 -20.62 -11.75 -10.14
C ALA A 48 -20.26 -12.77 -9.05
N HIS A 49 -20.24 -14.06 -9.42
CA HIS A 49 -19.77 -15.16 -8.57
C HIS A 49 -18.24 -15.23 -8.55
N SER A 50 -17.58 -14.23 -7.97
CA SER A 50 -16.16 -14.32 -7.58
C SER A 50 -16.01 -13.99 -6.09
N ASP A 51 -15.07 -14.68 -5.42
CA ASP A 51 -14.83 -14.56 -3.98
C ASP A 51 -14.41 -13.14 -3.51
N ASP A 52 -14.14 -12.22 -4.45
CA ASP A 52 -14.18 -10.76 -4.27
C ASP A 52 -14.71 -10.15 -5.59
N SER A 53 -15.92 -9.58 -5.58
CA SER A 53 -16.73 -9.17 -6.74
C SER A 53 -16.53 -7.70 -7.17
N ARG A 54 -15.42 -7.07 -6.78
CA ARG A 54 -15.19 -5.66 -7.10
C ARG A 54 -14.33 -5.53 -8.35
N ARG A 55 -14.87 -5.05 -9.47
CA ARG A 55 -14.04 -4.72 -10.64
C ARG A 55 -13.23 -3.45 -10.36
N ILE A 56 -12.06 -3.32 -10.97
CA ILE A 56 -11.30 -2.07 -10.93
C ILE A 56 -11.32 -1.45 -12.32
N ASP A 57 -11.81 -0.22 -12.38
CA ASP A 57 -11.90 0.56 -13.61
C ASP A 57 -10.91 1.72 -13.58
N VAL A 58 -10.32 2.01 -14.74
CA VAL A 58 -9.56 3.25 -14.95
C VAL A 58 -10.53 4.35 -15.33
N THR A 59 -10.76 5.29 -14.41
CA THR A 59 -11.72 6.40 -14.60
C THR A 59 -11.06 7.68 -15.11
N TYR A 60 -9.73 7.78 -15.01
CA TYR A 60 -8.96 8.88 -15.54
C TYR A 60 -7.55 8.42 -15.94
N SER A 61 -7.00 9.01 -17.00
CA SER A 61 -5.62 8.85 -17.42
C SER A 61 -5.19 10.08 -18.21
N ASP A 62 -4.02 10.64 -17.90
CA ASP A 62 -3.37 11.66 -18.73
C ASP A 62 -2.31 11.09 -19.69
N TYR A 63 -2.12 9.77 -19.71
CA TYR A 63 -1.19 9.09 -20.61
C TYR A 63 -1.49 9.38 -22.09
N ARG A 64 -0.46 9.83 -22.84
CA ARG A 64 -0.58 10.22 -24.25
C ARG A 64 0.19 9.35 -25.24
N GLY A 65 0.72 8.21 -24.80
CA GLY A 65 1.55 7.35 -25.65
C GLY A 65 2.97 7.91 -25.80
N ALA A 66 3.94 7.30 -25.12
CA ALA A 66 5.34 7.68 -25.23
C ALA A 66 6.25 6.47 -25.02
N MET A 67 7.41 6.49 -25.69
CA MET A 67 8.39 5.41 -25.60
C MET A 67 9.32 5.61 -24.40
N HIS A 68 9.00 4.90 -23.32
CA HIS A 68 9.79 4.89 -22.09
C HIS A 68 10.63 3.61 -22.01
N ASP A 69 11.72 3.61 -21.25
CA ASP A 69 12.48 2.37 -20.98
C ASP A 69 12.15 1.78 -19.61
N THR A 70 11.86 2.65 -18.63
CA THR A 70 11.58 2.30 -17.25
C THR A 70 10.39 3.08 -16.71
N LEU A 71 9.46 2.37 -16.08
CA LEU A 71 8.32 2.95 -15.36
C LEU A 71 8.56 2.81 -13.85
N ILE A 72 8.53 3.92 -13.12
CA ILE A 72 8.66 3.95 -11.66
C ILE A 72 7.27 4.13 -11.07
N VAL A 73 6.83 3.19 -10.26
CA VAL A 73 5.46 3.17 -9.71
C VAL A 73 5.57 3.22 -8.18
N PRO A 74 5.52 4.40 -7.57
CA PRO A 74 5.45 4.50 -6.12
C PRO A 74 4.03 4.22 -5.63
N ASP A 75 3.80 3.23 -4.78
CA ASP A 75 2.47 2.99 -4.22
C ASP A 75 2.50 2.05 -3.01
N THR A 76 1.35 1.87 -2.38
CA THR A 76 1.10 0.77 -1.43
C THR A 76 0.54 -0.44 -2.17
N TYR A 77 1.26 -1.56 -2.09
CA TYR A 77 0.96 -2.78 -2.84
C TYR A 77 0.42 -3.87 -1.91
N ALA A 78 -0.85 -3.74 -1.52
CA ALA A 78 -1.57 -4.81 -0.81
C ALA A 78 -1.82 -6.01 -1.75
N THR A 79 -2.96 -6.04 -2.43
CA THR A 79 -3.28 -7.09 -3.42
C THR A 79 -2.67 -6.86 -4.80
N GLY A 80 -2.20 -5.63 -5.07
CA GLY A 80 -1.68 -5.21 -6.38
C GLY A 80 -2.75 -4.99 -7.46
N ARG A 81 -4.05 -5.02 -7.12
CA ARG A 81 -5.13 -4.95 -8.13
C ARG A 81 -5.18 -3.60 -8.84
N SER A 82 -4.99 -2.49 -8.12
CA SER A 82 -4.98 -1.13 -8.70
C SER A 82 -3.86 -0.97 -9.72
N VAL A 83 -2.64 -1.39 -9.36
CA VAL A 83 -1.50 -1.33 -10.29
C VAL A 83 -1.67 -2.27 -11.47
N GLU A 84 -2.24 -3.46 -11.28
CA GLU A 84 -2.55 -4.36 -12.39
C GLU A 84 -3.50 -3.69 -13.40
N ALA A 85 -4.60 -3.12 -12.93
CA ALA A 85 -5.56 -2.43 -13.79
C ALA A 85 -4.94 -1.23 -14.52
N ALA A 86 -4.14 -0.42 -13.83
CA ALA A 86 -3.44 0.72 -14.42
C ALA A 86 -2.43 0.27 -15.49
N LEU A 87 -1.63 -0.76 -15.22
CA LEU A 87 -0.62 -1.27 -16.14
C LEU A 87 -1.27 -1.95 -17.36
N GLN A 88 -2.32 -2.75 -17.18
CA GLN A 88 -3.08 -3.34 -18.29
C GLN A 88 -3.62 -2.23 -19.21
N TYR A 89 -4.27 -1.22 -18.65
CA TYR A 89 -4.78 -0.07 -19.39
C TYR A 89 -3.68 0.64 -20.22
N LEU A 90 -2.48 0.79 -19.65
CA LEU A 90 -1.33 1.40 -20.31
C LEU A 90 -0.77 0.52 -21.44
N PHE A 91 -0.59 -0.78 -21.19
CA PHE A 91 -0.11 -1.72 -22.20
C PHE A 91 -1.05 -1.82 -23.40
N GLU A 92 -2.36 -1.86 -23.16
CA GLU A 92 -3.39 -1.83 -24.21
C GLU A 92 -3.34 -0.56 -25.06
N ARG A 93 -2.80 0.53 -24.51
CA ARG A 93 -2.59 1.82 -25.18
C ARG A 93 -1.17 1.98 -25.73
N GLY A 94 -0.43 0.88 -25.84
CA GLY A 94 0.87 0.85 -26.48
C GLY A 94 2.02 1.34 -25.60
N LEU A 95 1.88 1.32 -24.27
CA LEU A 95 3.06 1.45 -23.40
C LEU A 95 4.06 0.35 -23.76
N ASN A 96 5.27 0.75 -24.11
CA ASN A 96 6.39 -0.13 -24.39
C ASN A 96 7.53 0.25 -23.48
N ILE A 97 7.90 -0.64 -22.57
CA ILE A 97 8.93 -0.47 -21.54
C ILE A 97 9.71 -1.76 -21.35
N LYS A 98 10.92 -1.67 -20.79
CA LYS A 98 11.76 -2.83 -20.46
C LYS A 98 11.77 -3.15 -18.98
N ASN A 99 11.61 -2.12 -18.14
CA ASN A 99 11.68 -2.25 -16.69
C ASN A 99 10.46 -1.60 -16.02
N ILE A 100 9.96 -2.23 -14.97
CA ILE A 100 9.14 -1.57 -13.94
C ILE A 100 9.88 -1.61 -12.63
N VAL A 101 9.91 -0.46 -11.95
CA VAL A 101 10.37 -0.32 -10.58
C VAL A 101 9.15 -0.04 -9.71
N ILE A 102 8.78 -0.96 -8.82
CA ILE A 102 7.80 -0.69 -7.77
C ILE A 102 8.52 -0.24 -6.51
N TYR A 103 7.99 0.80 -5.86
CA TYR A 103 8.54 1.39 -4.64
C TYR A 103 7.43 1.71 -3.64
N GLY A 104 7.60 1.36 -2.37
CA GLY A 104 6.63 1.71 -1.32
C GLY A 104 6.43 0.58 -0.31
N PHE A 105 5.29 0.56 0.37
CA PHE A 105 4.91 -0.57 1.23
C PHE A 105 4.40 -1.72 0.38
N ILE A 106 4.91 -2.93 0.55
CA ILE A 106 4.67 -4.03 -0.41
C ILE A 106 4.36 -5.34 0.29
N ALA A 107 3.23 -5.95 -0.07
CA ALA A 107 2.86 -7.29 0.33
C ALA A 107 3.16 -8.33 -0.76
N VAL A 108 3.40 -9.58 -0.35
CA VAL A 108 3.68 -10.71 -1.25
C VAL A 108 2.62 -10.85 -2.36
N PRO A 109 1.30 -10.80 -2.09
CA PRO A 109 0.29 -10.92 -3.15
C PRO A 109 0.38 -9.81 -4.21
N GLY A 110 0.76 -8.60 -3.81
CA GLY A 110 0.99 -7.49 -4.72
C GLY A 110 2.17 -7.75 -5.67
N ILE A 111 3.27 -8.30 -5.15
CA ILE A 111 4.44 -8.70 -5.95
C ILE A 111 4.05 -9.76 -6.97
N GLU A 112 3.40 -10.84 -6.53
CA GLU A 112 3.02 -11.96 -7.39
C GLU A 112 2.11 -11.51 -8.53
N ARG A 113 1.12 -10.67 -8.23
CA ARG A 113 0.19 -10.14 -9.24
C ARG A 113 0.93 -9.30 -10.29
N VAL A 114 1.77 -8.36 -9.85
CA VAL A 114 2.54 -7.51 -10.78
C VAL A 114 3.51 -8.37 -11.59
N HIS A 115 4.21 -9.32 -10.97
CA HIS A 115 5.13 -10.21 -11.66
C HIS A 115 4.44 -11.06 -12.74
N HIS A 116 3.28 -11.65 -12.43
CA HIS A 116 2.50 -12.41 -13.40
C HIS A 116 2.03 -11.55 -14.58
N LEU A 117 1.61 -10.31 -14.34
CA LEU A 117 1.26 -9.39 -15.40
C LEU A 117 2.46 -9.12 -16.30
N LEU A 118 3.60 -8.72 -15.72
CA LEU A 118 4.78 -8.28 -16.47
C LEU A 118 5.48 -9.39 -17.26
N THR A 119 5.37 -10.64 -16.79
CA THR A 119 5.86 -11.80 -17.53
C THR A 119 5.19 -11.93 -18.90
N ARG A 120 3.90 -11.59 -19.01
CA ARG A 120 3.15 -11.63 -20.29
C ARG A 120 3.67 -10.62 -21.31
N TYR A 121 4.27 -9.53 -20.83
CA TYR A 121 4.80 -8.45 -21.65
C TYR A 121 6.33 -8.48 -21.75
N ASN A 122 7.00 -9.49 -21.19
CA ASN A 122 8.46 -9.60 -21.13
C ASN A 122 9.13 -8.36 -20.50
N VAL A 123 8.53 -7.83 -19.44
CA VAL A 123 9.01 -6.66 -18.71
C VAL A 123 9.66 -7.09 -17.40
N LYS A 124 10.86 -6.57 -17.11
CA LYS A 124 11.58 -6.90 -15.88
C LYS A 124 11.02 -6.11 -14.70
N LEU A 125 10.71 -6.79 -13.60
CA LEU A 125 10.27 -6.19 -12.35
C LEU A 125 11.46 -5.98 -11.39
N HIS A 126 11.56 -4.79 -10.83
CA HIS A 126 12.47 -4.43 -9.74
C HIS A 126 11.65 -3.91 -8.56
N ILE A 127 12.02 -4.31 -7.34
CA ILE A 127 11.21 -4.10 -6.14
C ILE A 127 12.04 -3.40 -5.08
N PHE A 128 11.54 -2.27 -4.59
CA PHE A 128 12.13 -1.52 -3.48
C PHE A 128 11.07 -1.34 -2.39
N ALA A 129 11.00 -2.30 -1.47
CA ALA A 129 10.07 -2.24 -0.36
C ALA A 129 10.59 -1.29 0.74
N ILE A 130 9.69 -0.48 1.28
CA ILE A 130 9.93 0.33 2.48
C ILE A 130 9.73 -0.60 3.68
N CYS A 131 10.75 -0.64 4.55
CA CYS A 131 10.81 -1.47 5.76
C CYS A 131 10.90 -2.98 5.50
N ASP A 132 9.90 -3.57 4.84
CA ASP A 132 9.73 -5.02 4.77
C ASP A 132 8.83 -5.46 3.59
N ILE A 133 8.84 -6.76 3.29
CA ILE A 133 7.87 -7.40 2.40
C ILE A 133 6.90 -8.21 3.26
N THR A 134 5.66 -7.77 3.33
CA THR A 134 4.68 -8.26 4.31
C THR A 134 3.73 -9.33 3.76
N GLN A 135 3.18 -10.13 4.68
CA GLN A 135 1.99 -10.92 4.43
C GLN A 135 0.74 -10.05 4.55
N LEU A 136 -0.34 -10.45 3.90
CA LEU A 136 -1.59 -9.69 3.93
C LEU A 136 -2.58 -10.31 4.91
N TYR A 137 -3.32 -9.47 5.64
CA TYR A 137 -4.47 -9.91 6.43
C TYR A 137 -5.53 -10.58 5.55
N SER A 138 -6.39 -11.35 6.19
CA SER A 138 -7.55 -12.00 5.58
C SER A 138 -8.55 -11.02 4.94
N ASN A 139 -8.53 -9.73 5.30
CA ASN A 139 -9.31 -8.68 4.65
C ASN A 139 -8.70 -8.15 3.35
N TYR A 140 -7.54 -8.68 2.95
CA TYR A 140 -6.80 -8.26 1.76
C TYR A 140 -6.35 -6.79 1.77
N TYR A 141 -6.20 -6.19 2.95
CA TYR A 141 -5.83 -4.79 3.10
C TYR A 141 -4.68 -4.58 4.07
N ASP A 142 -4.82 -5.04 5.33
CA ASP A 142 -3.84 -4.69 6.37
C ASP A 142 -2.52 -5.45 6.18
N MET A 143 -1.44 -4.71 6.39
CA MET A 143 -0.06 -5.03 6.05
C MET A 143 0.81 -4.99 7.31
N PRO A 144 0.72 -5.98 8.22
CA PRO A 144 1.47 -6.01 9.47
C PRO A 144 2.97 -6.24 9.26
N LEU A 145 3.84 -5.63 10.05
CA LEU A 145 5.24 -6.11 10.13
C LEU A 145 5.29 -7.51 10.78
N TYR A 146 4.55 -7.66 11.87
CA TYR A 146 4.37 -8.89 12.64
C TYR A 146 3.11 -8.76 13.51
N GLY A 147 2.50 -9.88 13.89
CA GLY A 147 1.39 -9.90 14.84
C GLY A 147 0.29 -10.89 14.46
N LEU A 148 -0.95 -10.61 14.85
CA LEU A 148 -2.10 -11.49 14.64
C LEU A 148 -3.09 -10.88 13.65
N ASP A 149 -3.61 -11.70 12.73
CA ASP A 149 -4.71 -11.33 11.82
C ASP A 149 -6.00 -11.00 12.62
N GLU A 150 -6.19 -9.72 12.91
CA GLU A 150 -7.31 -9.19 13.69
C GLU A 150 -8.65 -9.45 13.00
N HIS A 151 -8.67 -9.29 11.67
CA HIS A 151 -9.86 -9.46 10.89
C HIS A 151 -10.38 -10.90 10.97
N LEU A 152 -9.48 -11.88 10.79
CA LEU A 152 -9.83 -13.30 10.89
C LEU A 152 -10.31 -13.65 12.30
N TYR A 153 -9.65 -13.12 13.32
CA TYR A 153 -10.05 -13.32 14.71
C TYR A 153 -11.43 -12.75 15.00
N ASN A 154 -11.77 -11.57 14.46
CA ASN A 154 -13.09 -11.00 14.63
C ASN A 154 -14.19 -11.80 13.92
N GLN A 155 -13.87 -12.36 12.75
CA GLN A 155 -14.83 -13.18 11.99
C GLN A 155 -15.15 -14.52 12.65
N ASN A 156 -14.13 -15.26 13.13
CA ASN A 156 -14.32 -16.65 13.57
C ASN A 156 -13.44 -17.07 14.76
N LYS A 157 -12.77 -16.12 15.43
CA LYS A 157 -11.87 -16.35 16.58
C LYS A 157 -10.62 -17.19 16.26
N THR A 158 -10.28 -17.36 14.98
CA THR A 158 -9.04 -18.03 14.58
C THR A 158 -7.85 -17.12 14.85
N ILE A 159 -6.85 -17.65 15.57
CA ILE A 159 -5.56 -17.01 15.77
C ILE A 159 -4.67 -17.36 14.58
N LYS A 160 -4.27 -16.35 13.81
CA LYS A 160 -3.33 -16.50 12.69
C LYS A 160 -2.17 -15.53 12.87
N PRO A 161 -1.00 -16.01 13.30
CA PRO A 161 0.21 -15.23 13.32
C PRO A 161 0.66 -14.87 11.90
N LEU A 162 1.11 -13.63 11.73
CA LEU A 162 1.63 -13.08 10.49
C LEU A 162 2.99 -12.44 10.76
N GLY A 163 3.86 -12.45 9.75
CA GLY A 163 5.18 -11.85 9.83
C GLY A 163 5.75 -11.55 8.45
N SER A 164 6.55 -10.50 8.36
CA SER A 164 7.17 -10.04 7.12
C SER A 164 8.56 -10.60 6.89
N ILE A 165 9.00 -10.55 5.64
CA ILE A 165 10.41 -10.65 5.26
C ILE A 165 11.05 -9.28 5.51
N VAL A 166 11.93 -9.21 6.50
CA VAL A 166 12.56 -7.97 6.97
C VAL A 166 14.02 -8.23 7.33
N SER A 167 14.88 -7.22 7.19
CA SER A 167 16.26 -7.32 7.67
C SER A 167 16.29 -7.34 9.20
N LEU A 168 17.29 -7.97 9.80
CA LEU A 168 17.42 -8.03 11.25
C LEU A 168 17.56 -6.62 11.87
N ASP A 169 18.37 -5.77 11.24
CA ASP A 169 18.59 -4.39 11.70
C ASP A 169 17.30 -3.57 11.64
N THR A 170 16.52 -3.70 10.56
CA THR A 170 15.22 -3.03 10.45
C THR A 170 14.25 -3.53 11.52
N LEU A 171 14.18 -4.86 11.72
CA LEU A 171 13.31 -5.47 12.73
C LEU A 171 13.64 -4.97 14.14
N HIS A 172 14.92 -4.93 14.50
CA HIS A 172 15.36 -4.44 15.82
C HIS A 172 14.94 -2.98 16.06
N HIS A 173 14.97 -2.12 15.03
CA HIS A 173 14.49 -0.75 15.18
C HIS A 173 12.97 -0.66 15.29
N MET A 174 12.25 -1.44 14.48
CA MET A 174 10.79 -1.34 14.37
C MET A 174 10.02 -2.02 15.50
N ILE A 175 10.55 -3.11 16.08
CA ILE A 175 9.84 -3.89 17.09
C ILE A 175 9.43 -3.04 18.31
N HIS A 176 10.20 -1.99 18.62
CA HIS A 176 9.95 -1.05 19.72
C HIS A 176 9.02 0.13 19.36
N GLN A 177 8.51 0.16 18.14
CA GLN A 177 7.69 1.27 17.62
C GLN A 177 6.32 0.81 17.11
N TYR A 178 6.10 -0.49 16.92
CA TYR A 178 4.89 -1.04 16.32
C TYR A 178 4.08 -1.88 17.30
N VAL A 179 2.77 -1.61 17.38
CA VAL A 179 1.82 -2.50 18.04
C VAL A 179 1.76 -3.79 17.22
N PRO A 180 1.91 -4.99 17.82
CA PRO A 180 1.83 -6.25 17.07
C PRO A 180 0.47 -6.39 16.37
N GLY A 181 0.52 -6.50 15.04
CA GLY A 181 -0.64 -6.59 14.14
C GLY A 181 -1.09 -5.24 13.57
N MET A 182 -0.37 -4.16 13.85
CA MET A 182 -0.72 -2.86 13.28
C MET A 182 -0.40 -2.81 11.78
N ASP A 183 -1.31 -2.20 11.02
CA ASP A 183 -1.12 -1.92 9.60
C ASP A 183 0.02 -0.92 9.36
N GLN A 184 0.70 -1.05 8.23
CA GLN A 184 1.74 -0.12 7.80
C GLN A 184 1.14 1.26 7.44
N PRO A 185 1.90 2.35 7.59
CA PRO A 185 1.40 3.69 7.32
C PRO A 185 1.32 4.06 5.82
N GLY A 186 1.02 3.09 4.95
CA GLY A 186 1.10 3.25 3.50
C GLY A 186 -0.12 3.91 2.84
N ASP A 187 -1.26 3.97 3.51
CA ASP A 187 -2.44 4.60 2.92
C ASP A 187 -2.38 6.13 2.98
N TRP A 188 -1.78 6.74 1.96
CA TRP A 188 -1.75 8.21 1.81
C TRP A 188 -3.07 8.81 1.34
N SER A 189 -4.02 7.98 0.87
CA SER A 189 -5.24 8.45 0.22
C SER A 189 -6.28 9.01 1.19
N GLU A 190 -6.15 8.75 2.49
CA GLU A 190 -7.00 9.31 3.55
C GLU A 190 -6.22 10.20 4.54
N ARG A 191 -4.93 10.45 4.28
CA ARG A 191 -4.02 11.14 5.22
C ARG A 191 -3.67 12.57 4.82
N HIS A 192 -4.18 13.06 3.69
CA HIS A 192 -3.86 14.40 3.17
C HIS A 192 -5.12 15.21 2.83
N ASN A 193 -5.03 16.53 3.03
CA ASN A 193 -6.11 17.47 2.71
C ASN A 193 -6.13 17.94 1.24
N ASN A 194 -5.13 17.53 0.45
CA ASN A 194 -4.95 18.01 -0.91
C ASN A 194 -4.58 16.85 -1.85
N LEU A 195 -5.59 16.05 -2.20
CA LEU A 195 -5.44 14.87 -3.04
C LEU A 195 -6.01 15.15 -4.43
N PHE A 196 -5.18 15.03 -5.46
CA PHE A 196 -5.64 15.16 -6.84
C PHE A 196 -6.35 13.87 -7.28
N ASN A 197 -7.62 13.97 -7.69
CA ASN A 197 -8.43 12.82 -8.12
C ASN A 197 -8.43 12.59 -9.64
N GLY A 198 -7.69 13.40 -10.41
CA GLY A 198 -7.65 13.40 -11.89
C GLY A 198 -8.41 14.58 -12.50
N HIS A 199 -9.35 15.16 -11.76
CA HIS A 199 -10.17 16.29 -12.22
C HIS A 199 -10.06 17.50 -11.29
N THR A 200 -10.10 17.26 -9.99
CA THR A 200 -10.08 18.28 -8.94
C THR A 200 -9.21 17.82 -7.77
N TYR A 201 -8.98 18.72 -6.82
CA TYR A 201 -8.41 18.39 -5.52
C TYR A 201 -9.51 18.19 -4.49
N GLU A 202 -9.31 17.23 -3.61
CA GLU A 202 -10.23 16.90 -2.52
C GLU A 202 -9.46 16.55 -1.24
N SER A 203 -10.16 16.61 -0.10
CA SER A 203 -9.60 16.23 1.19
C SER A 203 -9.86 14.74 1.46
N GLY A 204 -8.88 14.06 2.04
CA GLY A 204 -9.09 12.75 2.67
C GLY A 204 -9.82 12.89 4.01
N ASP A 205 -10.41 11.78 4.47
CA ASP A 205 -11.06 11.67 5.78
C ASP A 205 -10.04 11.32 6.88
N ILE A 206 -9.17 12.28 7.20
CA ILE A 206 -8.10 12.11 8.20
C ILE A 206 -8.70 11.70 9.55
N LYS A 207 -9.79 12.37 9.98
CA LYS A 207 -10.42 12.10 11.28
C LYS A 207 -11.02 10.70 11.31
N GLY A 208 -11.75 10.29 10.28
CA GLY A 208 -12.30 8.94 10.18
C GLY A 208 -11.22 7.87 10.13
N HIS A 209 -10.11 8.13 9.41
CA HIS A 209 -8.95 7.23 9.37
C HIS A 209 -8.31 7.04 10.76
N LEU A 210 -8.11 8.12 11.51
CA LEU A 210 -7.55 8.05 12.87
C LEU A 210 -8.49 7.34 13.85
N VAL A 211 -9.81 7.57 13.75
CA VAL A 211 -10.80 6.87 14.58
C VAL A 211 -10.80 5.37 14.31
N LYS A 212 -10.72 4.96 13.03
CA LYS A 212 -10.59 3.54 12.65
C LYS A 212 -9.29 2.94 13.19
N SER A 213 -8.18 3.66 13.08
CA SER A 213 -6.88 3.24 13.61
C SER A 213 -6.92 3.04 15.14
N LEU A 214 -7.60 3.94 15.86
CA LEU A 214 -7.80 3.83 17.30
C LEU A 214 -8.57 2.55 17.67
N GLN A 215 -9.70 2.31 17.00
CA GLN A 215 -10.52 1.11 17.23
C GLN A 215 -9.76 -0.18 16.91
N PHE A 216 -8.96 -0.14 15.85
CA PHE A 216 -8.13 -1.26 15.43
C PHE A 216 -7.07 -1.61 16.49
N ILE A 217 -6.33 -0.60 17.00
CA ILE A 217 -5.34 -0.82 18.07
C ILE A 217 -5.99 -1.32 19.36
N GLU A 218 -7.16 -0.80 19.73
CA GLU A 218 -7.90 -1.30 20.90
C GLU A 218 -8.32 -2.77 20.75
N SER A 219 -8.62 -3.21 19.53
CA SER A 219 -8.93 -4.61 19.22
C SER A 219 -7.67 -5.48 19.28
N LEU A 220 -6.57 -5.03 18.69
CA LEU A 220 -5.27 -5.69 18.75
C LEU A 220 -4.77 -5.85 20.18
N ASP A 221 -4.93 -4.84 21.05
CA ASP A 221 -4.54 -4.94 22.46
C ASP A 221 -5.30 -6.06 23.16
N LYS A 222 -6.63 -6.12 23.00
CA LYS A 222 -7.46 -7.19 23.55
C LYS A 222 -7.01 -8.57 23.08
N MET A 223 -6.69 -8.72 21.80
CA MET A 223 -6.21 -9.98 21.25
C MET A 223 -4.84 -10.37 21.79
N ASN A 224 -3.92 -9.42 21.85
CA ASN A 224 -2.55 -9.65 22.28
C ASN A 224 -2.47 -9.96 23.78
N THR A 225 -3.32 -9.37 24.63
CA THR A 225 -3.31 -9.66 26.10
C THR A 225 -3.50 -11.14 26.45
N ALA A 226 -4.11 -11.93 25.56
CA ALA A 226 -4.29 -13.36 25.73
C ALA A 226 -3.08 -14.20 25.26
N GLN A 227 -2.02 -13.58 24.75
CA GLN A 227 -0.90 -14.26 24.11
C GLN A 227 0.34 -14.34 25.00
N PRO A 228 1.16 -15.40 24.88
CA PRO A 228 2.36 -15.57 25.72
C PRO A 228 3.43 -14.50 25.54
N TRP A 229 3.44 -13.78 24.41
CA TRP A 229 4.42 -12.74 24.11
C TRP A 229 4.00 -11.35 24.62
N TYR A 230 2.79 -11.19 25.14
CA TYR A 230 2.34 -9.90 25.65
C TYR A 230 3.02 -9.58 26.98
N ASP A 231 3.80 -8.52 26.98
CA ASP A 231 4.59 -8.07 28.13
C ASP A 231 4.31 -6.59 28.45
N GLU A 232 5.03 -6.09 29.45
CA GLU A 232 4.96 -4.68 29.85
C GLU A 232 5.31 -3.74 28.70
N HIS A 233 6.30 -4.11 27.88
CA HIS A 233 6.78 -3.27 26.80
C HIS A 233 5.72 -3.08 25.72
N ILE A 234 5.05 -4.15 25.30
CA ILE A 234 3.95 -4.09 24.34
C ILE A 234 2.78 -3.28 24.93
N ARG A 235 2.46 -3.49 26.21
CA ARG A 235 1.41 -2.71 26.89
C ARG A 235 1.71 -1.22 26.87
N GLU A 236 2.89 -0.80 27.28
CA GLU A 236 3.32 0.60 27.30
C GLU A 236 3.30 1.21 25.89
N LEU A 237 3.78 0.46 24.89
CA LEU A 237 3.79 0.86 23.50
C LEU A 237 2.37 1.12 22.98
N THR A 238 1.45 0.20 23.23
CA THR A 238 0.04 0.33 22.85
C THR A 238 -0.61 1.53 23.53
N GLN A 239 -0.41 1.71 24.85
CA GLN A 239 -1.02 2.83 25.58
C GLN A 239 -0.48 4.19 25.12
N ARG A 240 0.81 4.27 24.80
CA ARG A 240 1.42 5.46 24.19
C ARG A 240 0.75 5.80 22.86
N GLU A 241 0.51 4.81 22.00
CA GLU A 241 -0.09 5.04 20.68
C GLU A 241 -1.58 5.44 20.79
N LEU A 242 -2.36 4.75 21.62
CA LEU A 242 -3.75 5.10 21.89
C LEU A 242 -3.89 6.52 22.45
N SER A 243 -2.99 6.92 23.36
CA SER A 243 -3.00 8.26 23.95
C SER A 243 -2.71 9.35 22.91
N LYS A 244 -1.72 9.12 22.03
CA LYS A 244 -1.41 10.02 20.92
C LYS A 244 -2.60 10.16 19.97
N LEU A 245 -3.17 9.05 19.52
CA LEU A 245 -4.31 9.05 18.60
C LEU A 245 -5.50 9.80 19.19
N ARG A 246 -5.87 9.54 20.45
CA ARG A 246 -6.96 10.26 21.14
C ARG A 246 -6.70 11.76 21.19
N SER A 247 -5.49 12.16 21.59
CA SER A 247 -5.11 13.58 21.63
C SER A 247 -5.20 14.23 20.25
N THR A 248 -4.71 13.57 19.20
CA THR A 248 -4.77 14.08 17.83
C THR A 248 -6.22 14.20 17.35
N ILE A 249 -7.06 13.19 17.55
CA ILE A 249 -8.48 13.21 17.16
C ILE A 249 -9.24 14.34 17.87
N SER A 250 -8.95 14.59 19.14
CA SER A 250 -9.57 15.70 19.89
C SER A 250 -9.14 17.08 19.40
N SER A 251 -7.99 17.18 18.73
CA SER A 251 -7.46 18.45 18.18
C SER A 251 -7.91 18.75 16.74
N LEU A 252 -8.56 17.79 16.07
CA LEU A 252 -9.09 17.89 14.70
C LEU A 252 -10.59 18.22 14.69
#